data_AF-A0A7I9Z5J5-F1
#
_entry.id   AF-A0A7I9Z5J5-F1
#
_cell.length_a   1.000
_cell.length_b   1.000
_cell.length_c   1.000
_cell.angle_alpha   90.00
_cell.angle_beta   90.00
_cell.angle_gamma   90.00
#
_symmetry.space_group_name_H-M   'P 1'
#
loop_
_entity.id
_entity.type
_entity.pdbx_description
1 polymer ?
#
loop_
_entity_poly.entity_id
_entity_poly.type
_entity_poly.pdbx_seq_one_letter_code
_entity_poly.pdbx_strand_id
1 'polypeptide(L)'
;MVLRTMTMLAAVATAIALAAPARADEQGYLADLQAHGVPVLPVAGISGEERVTNIGYAVCAQLLRGAKPEDIASRMGILSPFGPDIVAAAQDQLCLNTP
;
A
#
# COMPACT_ATOMS: atom_id res chain seq x y z
N MET A 1 -43.06 15.69 47.77
CA MET A 1 -41.83 15.23 48.47
C MET A 1 -41.69 13.76 48.17
N VAL A 2 -40.69 13.25 47.45
CA VAL A 2 -39.28 13.62 47.29
C VAL A 2 -38.88 13.41 45.82
N LEU A 3 -38.26 14.43 45.21
CA LEU A 3 -37.67 14.37 43.88
C LEU A 3 -36.27 13.75 44.00
N ARG A 4 -36.03 12.58 43.40
CA ARG A 4 -34.69 11.99 43.27
C ARG A 4 -34.30 11.95 41.80
N THR A 5 -33.69 13.05 41.37
CA THR A 5 -32.94 13.14 40.12
C THR A 5 -31.62 12.39 40.28
N MET A 6 -31.40 11.33 39.50
CA MET A 6 -30.08 10.76 39.29
C MET A 6 -29.91 10.46 37.80
N THR A 7 -29.34 11.45 37.13
CA THR A 7 -28.77 11.41 35.78
C THR A 7 -27.65 10.38 35.74
N MET A 8 -27.76 9.37 34.89
CA MET A 8 -26.59 8.64 34.38
C MET A 8 -26.66 8.65 32.85
N LEU A 9 -26.14 9.73 32.27
CA LEU A 9 -25.57 9.70 30.93
C LEU A 9 -24.32 8.82 30.99
N ALA A 10 -24.47 7.52 30.74
CA ALA A 10 -23.32 6.68 30.42
C ALA A 10 -23.07 6.80 28.91
N ALA A 11 -22.09 7.62 28.56
CA ALA A 11 -21.61 7.84 27.21
C ALA A 11 -21.33 6.50 26.53
N VAL A 12 -22.06 6.21 25.45
CA VAL A 12 -21.63 5.21 24.47
C VAL A 12 -20.39 5.78 23.81
N ALA A 13 -19.22 5.41 24.34
CA ALA A 13 -17.95 5.63 23.66
C ALA A 13 -17.98 4.78 22.39
N THR A 14 -18.51 5.35 21.30
CA THR A 14 -18.18 4.90 19.95
C THR A 14 -16.67 5.03 19.81
N ALA A 15 -15.97 3.93 20.07
CA ALA A 15 -14.61 3.73 19.61
C ALA A 15 -14.65 3.85 18.10
N ILE A 16 -14.41 5.06 17.60
CA ILE A 16 -13.99 5.26 16.22
C ILE A 16 -12.63 4.57 16.20
N ALA A 17 -12.63 3.29 15.85
CA ALA A 17 -11.42 2.62 15.43
C ALA A 17 -10.95 3.46 14.24
N LEU A 18 -9.99 4.35 14.50
CA LEU A 18 -9.10 4.83 13.47
C LEU A 18 -8.48 3.54 12.94
N ALA A 19 -9.06 2.97 11.89
CA ALA A 19 -8.30 2.21 10.93
C ALA A 19 -7.25 3.19 10.44
N ALA A 20 -6.15 3.29 11.18
CA ALA A 20 -4.95 3.92 10.69
C ALA A 20 -4.74 3.27 9.32
N PRO A 21 -4.57 4.07 8.25
CA PRO A 21 -4.32 3.50 6.93
C PRO A 21 -3.24 2.44 7.13
N ALA A 22 -3.55 1.18 6.81
CA ALA A 22 -2.69 0.03 7.08
C ALA A 22 -1.32 0.32 6.47
N ARG A 23 -0.35 0.78 7.27
CA ARG A 23 0.85 1.45 6.76
C ARG A 23 1.44 0.63 5.62
N ALA A 24 1.79 1.29 4.51
CA ALA A 24 2.47 0.63 3.40
C ALA A 24 3.65 -0.20 3.95
N ASP A 25 3.66 -1.49 3.65
CA ASP A 25 4.66 -2.44 4.11
C ASP A 25 5.78 -2.55 3.07
N GLU A 26 6.74 -1.62 3.15
CA GLU A 26 7.92 -1.62 2.26
C GLU A 26 8.79 -2.86 2.45
N GLN A 27 8.83 -3.43 3.66
CA GLN A 27 9.61 -4.63 3.94
C GLN A 27 8.94 -5.87 3.35
N GLY A 28 7.62 -5.99 3.52
CA GLY A 28 6.79 -7.00 2.88
C GLY A 28 6.89 -6.94 1.36
N TYR A 29 6.83 -5.73 0.78
CA TYR A 29 7.02 -5.52 -0.66
C TYR A 29 8.39 -5.99 -1.15
N LEU A 30 9.49 -5.60 -0.50
CA LEU A 30 10.83 -6.01 -0.90
C LEU A 30 11.04 -7.52 -0.74
N ALA A 31 10.47 -8.13 0.31
CA ALA A 31 10.51 -9.57 0.53
C ALA A 31 9.74 -10.33 -0.57
N ASP A 32 8.57 -9.82 -0.97
CA ASP A 32 7.74 -10.40 -2.02
C ASP A 32 8.44 -10.35 -3.39
N LEU A 33 9.05 -9.20 -3.72
CA LEU A 33 9.87 -9.06 -4.93
C LEU A 33 11.02 -10.07 -4.95
N GLN A 34 11.70 -10.28 -3.82
CA GLN A 34 12.78 -11.26 -3.72
C GLN A 34 12.27 -12.69 -3.89
N ALA A 35 11.11 -13.03 -3.30
CA ALA A 35 10.48 -14.33 -3.42
C ALA A 35 10.11 -14.67 -4.88
N HIS A 36 9.74 -13.65 -5.66
CA HIS A 36 9.45 -13.76 -7.10
C HIS A 36 10.68 -13.61 -8.00
N GLY A 37 11.88 -13.48 -7.42
CA GLY A 37 13.14 -13.42 -8.17
C GLY A 37 13.39 -12.08 -8.88
N VAL A 38 12.72 -11.01 -8.47
CA VAL A 38 12.90 -9.68 -9.04
C VAL A 38 14.25 -9.11 -8.61
N PRO A 39 15.14 -8.73 -9.56
CA PRO A 39 16.47 -8.25 -9.23
C PRO A 39 16.45 -6.82 -8.68
N VAL A 40 16.84 -6.68 -7.42
CA VAL A 40 16.96 -5.40 -6.71
C VAL A 40 18.40 -4.85 -6.86
N LEU A 41 18.69 -4.30 -8.04
CA LEU A 41 20.04 -3.84 -8.40
C LEU A 41 20.18 -2.30 -8.28
N PRO A 42 21.29 -1.78 -7.76
CA PRO A 42 21.54 -0.34 -7.71
C PRO A 42 21.75 0.26 -9.11
N VAL A 43 21.38 1.54 -9.30
CA VAL A 43 21.62 2.30 -10.55
C VAL A 43 22.01 3.73 -10.20
N ALA A 44 23.12 4.20 -10.78
CA ALA A 44 23.52 5.62 -10.81
C ALA A 44 23.32 6.38 -9.49
N GLY A 45 23.86 5.85 -8.38
CA GLY A 45 23.81 6.52 -7.07
C GLY A 45 22.53 6.31 -6.28
N ILE A 46 21.57 5.52 -6.78
CA ILE A 46 20.35 5.13 -6.08
C ILE A 46 20.47 3.65 -5.69
N SER A 47 20.08 3.32 -4.46
CA SER A 47 20.04 1.93 -4.00
C SER A 47 19.01 1.12 -4.80
N GLY A 48 19.23 -0.19 -4.94
CA GLY A 48 18.27 -1.04 -5.65
C GLY A 48 16.90 -1.02 -5.00
N GLU A 49 16.86 -1.07 -3.66
CA GLU A 49 15.65 -1.07 -2.83
C GLU A 49 14.86 0.23 -3.03
N GLU A 50 15.52 1.39 -2.90
CA GLU A 50 14.90 2.69 -3.13
C GLU A 50 14.31 2.80 -4.55
N ARG A 51 15.02 2.28 -5.56
CA ARG A 51 14.54 2.29 -6.95
C ARG A 51 13.24 1.50 -7.09
N VAL A 52 13.19 0.26 -6.58
CA VAL A 52 12.01 -0.61 -6.75
C VAL A 52 10.84 -0.18 -5.87
N THR A 53 11.09 0.37 -4.69
CA THR A 53 10.06 0.96 -3.82
C THR A 53 9.42 2.19 -4.48
N ASN A 54 10.21 3.07 -5.09
CA ASN A 54 9.69 4.21 -5.85
C ASN A 54 8.82 3.77 -7.05
N ILE A 55 9.18 2.67 -7.71
CA ILE A 55 8.36 2.08 -8.76
C ILE A 55 7.02 1.57 -8.19
N GLY A 56 7.05 0.86 -7.05
CA GLY A 56 5.84 0.37 -6.39
C GLY A 56 4.87 1.48 -6.00
N TYR A 57 5.37 2.60 -5.46
CA TYR A 57 4.51 3.76 -5.19
C TYR A 57 3.96 4.42 -6.46
N ALA A 58 4.72 4.42 -7.56
CA ALA A 58 4.22 4.89 -8.85
C ALA A 58 3.12 3.97 -9.41
N VAL A 59 3.20 2.65 -9.18
CA VAL A 59 2.10 1.71 -9.49
C VAL A 59 0.84 2.09 -8.71
N CYS A 60 0.94 2.33 -7.39
CA CYS A 60 -0.21 2.76 -6.59
C CYS A 60 -0.84 4.06 -7.11
N ALA A 61 -0.02 5.02 -7.55
CA ALA A 61 -0.53 6.26 -8.14
C ALA A 61 -1.29 6.03 -9.46
N GLN A 62 -0.90 5.04 -10.27
CA GLN A 62 -1.63 4.67 -11.49
C GLN A 62 -2.95 3.98 -11.17
N LEU A 63 -2.96 3.07 -10.19
CA LEU A 63 -4.17 2.38 -9.74
C LEU A 63 -5.20 3.35 -9.18
N LEU A 64 -4.77 4.31 -8.35
CA LEU A 64 -5.63 5.36 -7.83
C LEU A 64 -6.24 6.25 -8.92
N ARG A 65 -5.59 6.33 -10.10
CA ARG A 65 -6.11 7.04 -11.28
C ARG A 65 -7.01 6.16 -12.17
N GLY A 66 -7.30 4.94 -11.76
CA GLY A 66 -8.15 4.00 -12.49
C GLY A 66 -7.43 3.25 -13.62
N ALA A 67 -6.10 3.22 -13.63
CA ALA A 67 -5.37 2.33 -14.52
C ALA A 67 -5.65 0.87 -14.14
N LYS A 68 -5.77 0.00 -15.14
CA LYS A 68 -5.93 -1.43 -14.91
C LYS A 68 -4.56 -2.07 -14.59
N PRO A 69 -4.48 -3.00 -13.63
CA PRO A 69 -3.21 -3.61 -13.21
C PRO A 69 -2.41 -4.19 -14.39
N GLU A 70 -3.11 -4.88 -15.30
CA GLU A 70 -2.52 -5.51 -16.49
C GLU A 70 -1.87 -4.51 -17.47
N ASP A 71 -2.29 -3.25 -17.46
CA ASP A 71 -1.76 -2.21 -18.35
C ASP A 71 -0.57 -1.45 -17.74
N ILE A 72 -0.43 -1.44 -16.41
CA ILE A 72 0.49 -0.54 -15.71
C ILE A 72 1.94 -0.82 -16.08
N ALA A 73 2.35 -2.09 -16.10
CA ALA A 73 3.71 -2.47 -16.45
C ALA A 73 4.10 -1.97 -17.85
N SER A 74 3.21 -2.11 -18.83
CA SER A 74 3.43 -1.59 -20.19
C SER A 74 3.47 -0.08 -20.23
N ARG A 75 2.59 0.62 -19.50
CA ARG A 75 2.50 2.10 -19.49
C ARG A 75 3.71 2.75 -18.84
N MET A 76 4.23 2.14 -17.78
CA MET A 76 5.41 2.63 -17.06
C MET A 76 6.73 2.24 -17.74
N GLY A 77 6.69 1.48 -18.84
CA GLY A 77 7.88 0.95 -19.46
C GLY A 77 8.60 -0.09 -18.59
N ILE A 78 7.90 -0.70 -17.63
CA ILE A 78 8.37 -1.87 -16.88
C ILE A 78 8.23 -3.09 -17.82
N LEU A 79 8.90 -3.05 -18.98
CA LEU A 79 8.97 -4.17 -19.91
C LEU A 79 10.18 -5.01 -19.52
N SER A 80 10.01 -5.72 -18.43
CA SER A 80 10.91 -6.73 -17.87
C SER A 80 10.01 -7.90 -17.43
N PRO A 81 10.46 -9.16 -17.44
CA PRO A 81 9.60 -10.30 -17.07
C PRO A 81 8.86 -10.16 -15.73
N PHE A 82 9.36 -9.28 -14.85
CA PHE A 82 8.87 -9.02 -13.50
C PHE A 82 7.76 -7.96 -13.40
N GLY A 83 7.33 -7.34 -14.51
CA GLY A 83 6.33 -6.28 -14.50
C GLY A 83 5.03 -6.65 -13.75
N PRO A 84 4.41 -7.81 -14.06
CA PRO A 84 3.23 -8.29 -13.32
C PRO A 84 3.49 -8.51 -11.83
N ASP A 85 4.63 -9.10 -11.46
CA ASP A 85 4.97 -9.38 -10.06
C ASP A 85 5.16 -8.08 -9.26
N ILE A 86 5.81 -7.08 -9.86
CA ILE A 86 5.96 -5.75 -9.25
C ILE A 86 4.59 -5.08 -9.01
N VAL A 87 3.67 -5.20 -9.98
CA VAL A 87 2.33 -4.62 -9.85
C VAL A 87 1.55 -5.33 -8.75
N ALA A 88 1.58 -6.66 -8.71
CA ALA A 88 0.89 -7.48 -7.72
C ALA A 88 1.43 -7.21 -6.30
N ALA A 89 2.76 -7.22 -6.12
CA ALA A 89 3.39 -6.94 -4.83
C ALA A 89 3.08 -5.51 -4.34
N ALA A 90 3.12 -4.52 -5.24
CA ALA A 90 2.79 -3.14 -4.87
C ALA A 90 1.32 -3.02 -4.43
N GLN A 91 0.39 -3.69 -5.12
CA GLN A 91 -1.02 -3.72 -4.74
C GLN A 91 -1.25 -4.30 -3.36
N ASP A 92 -0.62 -5.43 -3.08
CA ASP A 92 -0.83 -6.18 -1.84
C ASP A 92 -0.14 -5.50 -0.64
N GLN A 93 1.08 -4.99 -0.85
CA GLN A 93 1.95 -4.55 0.24
C GLN A 93 2.01 -3.02 0.40
N LEU A 94 1.91 -2.24 -0.68
CA LEU A 94 2.14 -0.78 -0.65
C LEU A 94 0.88 0.05 -0.82
N CYS A 95 -0.08 -0.39 -1.64
CA CYS A 95 -1.20 0.44 -2.04
C CYS A 95 -2.28 0.54 -0.97
N LEU A 96 -2.16 1.57 -0.14
CA LEU A 96 -3.19 1.97 0.81
C LEU A 96 -4.52 2.31 0.10
N ASN A 97 -5.53 1.45 0.27
CA ASN A 97 -6.91 1.69 -0.19
C ASN A 97 -7.10 1.74 -1.72
N THR A 98 -6.51 0.80 -2.46
CA THR A 98 -7.07 0.45 -3.78
C THR A 98 -8.28 -0.47 -3.55
N PRO A 99 -9.46 -0.17 -4.13
CA PRO A 99 -10.67 -0.97 -3.95
C PRO A 99 -10.57 -2.38 -4.56
#